data_AF-G8Y5I7-F1
#
_entry.id   AF-G8Y5I7-F1
#
_cell.length_a   1.000
_cell.length_b   1.000
_cell.length_c   1.000
_cell.angle_alpha   90.00
_cell.angle_beta   90.00
_cell.angle_gamma   90.00
#
_symmetry.space_group_name_H-M   'P 1'
#
loop_
_entity.id
_entity.type
_entity.pdbx_description
1 polymer ?
#
loop_
_entity_poly.entity_id
_entity_poly.type
_entity_poly.pdbx_seq_one_letter_code
_entity_poly.pdbx_strand_id
1 'polypeptide(L)'
;MSKENGLTEIWNQISSTADGDIEIRERTAKAIKEESSSYPTTISVVSALDDLISCFAIGGQVKHYYRYGSYTTCERQRSKFWFALKNGTFFNNEEDETNFNDIGELEKRKKVQEFYKNWLLEDKAKGSSEDVWNERRKPLNSPFKE
;
A
#
# COMPACT_ATOMS: atom_id res chain seq x y z
N MET A 1 2.06 6.41 19.28
CA MET A 1 3.10 5.56 19.86
C MET A 1 2.80 4.06 19.78
N SER A 2 1.97 3.58 18.82
CA SER A 2 1.64 2.14 18.66
C SER A 2 1.88 1.60 17.24
N LYS A 3 2.00 2.47 16.21
CA LYS A 3 2.18 2.04 14.81
C LYS A 3 3.62 1.73 14.41
N GLU A 4 4.61 2.39 15.01
CA GLU A 4 6.03 2.10 14.74
C GLU A 4 6.43 0.70 15.19
N ASN A 5 5.88 0.23 16.32
CA ASN A 5 6.10 -1.12 16.83
C ASN A 5 5.58 -2.20 15.87
N GLY A 6 4.43 -1.95 15.23
CA GLY A 6 3.85 -2.87 14.24
C GLY A 6 4.67 -2.96 12.95
N LEU A 7 5.25 -1.85 12.48
CA LEU A 7 6.14 -1.85 11.31
C LEU A 7 7.43 -2.64 11.60
N THR A 8 8.01 -2.47 12.78
CA THR A 8 9.19 -3.25 13.20
C THR A 8 8.86 -4.73 13.37
N GLU A 9 7.68 -5.07 13.87
CA GLU A 9 7.21 -6.45 13.95
C GLU A 9 7.00 -7.08 12.58
N ILE A 10 6.42 -6.35 11.63
CA ILE A 10 6.26 -6.81 10.24
C ILE A 10 7.63 -7.04 9.60
N TRP A 11 8.57 -6.10 9.77
CA TRP A 11 9.95 -6.27 9.30
C TRP A 11 10.67 -7.47 9.95
N ASN A 12 10.45 -7.69 11.24
CA ASN A 12 11.03 -8.83 11.96
C ASN A 12 10.38 -10.16 11.54
N GLN A 13 9.10 -10.15 11.16
CA GLN A 13 8.43 -11.33 10.60
C GLN A 13 8.96 -11.65 9.20
N ILE A 14 9.15 -10.64 8.35
CA ILE A 14 9.77 -10.79 7.01
C ILE A 14 11.17 -11.38 7.13
N SER A 15 11.98 -10.93 8.09
CA SER A 15 13.35 -11.42 8.26
C SER A 15 13.48 -12.82 8.87
N SER A 16 12.39 -13.42 9.35
CA SER A 16 12.38 -14.75 9.99
C SER A 16 12.07 -15.92 9.04
N THR A 17 11.66 -15.65 7.80
CA THR A 17 11.30 -16.67 6.79
C THR A 17 12.42 -16.87 5.74
N ALA A 18 13.10 -18.01 5.76
CA ALA A 18 14.05 -18.56 4.76
C ALA A 18 14.91 -17.57 3.93
N ASP A 19 16.22 -17.60 4.19
CA ASP A 19 17.26 -16.63 3.80
C ASP A 19 17.36 -16.23 2.31
N GLY A 20 16.83 -17.01 1.36
CA GLY A 20 16.96 -16.74 -0.09
C GLY A 20 16.01 -15.65 -0.63
N ASP A 21 14.82 -15.53 -0.02
CA ASP A 21 13.76 -14.63 -0.52
C ASP A 21 13.77 -13.26 0.19
N ILE A 22 14.37 -13.20 1.38
CA ILE A 22 14.51 -11.98 2.19
C ILE A 22 15.36 -10.95 1.45
N GLU A 23 16.49 -11.37 0.87
CA GLU A 23 17.45 -10.43 0.28
C GLU A 23 16.87 -9.68 -0.94
N ILE A 24 16.09 -10.38 -1.77
CA ILE A 24 15.45 -9.78 -2.97
C ILE A 24 14.32 -8.83 -2.55
N ARG A 25 13.52 -9.22 -1.54
CA ARG A 25 12.47 -8.37 -0.96
C ARG A 25 13.06 -7.15 -0.28
N GLU A 26 14.18 -7.29 0.42
CA GLU A 26 14.92 -6.18 1.03
C GLU A 26 15.50 -5.23 -0.01
N ARG A 27 16.12 -5.75 -1.08
CA ARG A 27 16.66 -4.92 -2.17
C ARG A 27 15.54 -4.16 -2.89
N THR A 28 14.42 -4.82 -3.17
CA THR A 28 13.26 -4.14 -3.78
C THR A 28 12.61 -3.14 -2.84
N ALA A 29 12.49 -3.42 -1.54
CA ALA A 29 12.02 -2.47 -0.54
C ALA A 29 12.97 -1.28 -0.37
N LYS A 30 14.30 -1.48 -0.48
CA LYS A 30 15.32 -0.42 -0.49
C LYS A 30 15.20 0.46 -1.73
N ALA A 31 15.07 -0.13 -2.92
CA ALA A 31 14.86 0.62 -4.17
C ALA A 31 13.58 1.48 -4.13
N ILE A 32 12.49 0.91 -3.61
CA ILE A 32 11.22 1.61 -3.36
C ILE A 32 11.36 2.74 -2.35
N LYS A 33 12.24 2.57 -1.35
CA LYS A 33 12.53 3.61 -0.36
C LYS A 33 13.26 4.80 -0.98
N GLU A 34 14.03 4.59 -2.04
CA GLU A 34 14.81 5.61 -2.75
C GLU A 34 13.98 6.37 -3.79
N GLU A 35 12.98 5.74 -4.42
CA GLU A 35 12.07 6.38 -5.38
C GLU A 35 10.96 7.22 -4.71
N SER A 36 11.31 8.35 -4.09
CA SER A 36 10.34 9.23 -3.43
C SER A 36 9.44 10.02 -4.40
N SER A 37 9.86 10.23 -5.64
CA SER A 37 9.13 11.02 -6.64
C SER A 37 7.94 10.30 -7.27
N SER A 38 7.83 8.98 -7.14
CA SER A 38 6.75 8.19 -7.74
C SER A 38 5.45 8.22 -6.90
N TYR A 39 5.54 8.57 -5.62
CA TYR A 39 4.38 8.56 -4.72
C TYR A 39 3.57 9.85 -4.79
N PRO A 40 2.23 9.75 -4.71
CA PRO A 40 1.38 10.91 -4.69
C PRO A 40 1.70 11.79 -3.47
N THR A 41 1.76 13.09 -3.71
CA THR A 41 2.06 14.12 -2.70
C THR A 41 0.81 14.64 -2.02
N THR A 42 -0.34 14.55 -2.68
CA THR A 42 -1.62 15.08 -2.19
C THR A 42 -2.66 13.97 -2.07
N ILE A 43 -3.65 14.20 -1.22
CA ILE A 43 -4.78 13.29 -1.02
C ILE A 43 -6.04 14.10 -0.77
N SER A 44 -7.11 13.83 -1.51
CA SER A 44 -8.41 14.47 -1.28
C SER A 44 -9.31 13.65 -0.37
N VAL A 45 -9.98 14.36 0.54
CA VAL A 45 -10.95 13.80 1.49
C VAL A 45 -12.16 13.23 0.75
N VAL A 46 -12.66 13.93 -0.28
CA VAL A 46 -13.82 13.49 -1.06
C VAL A 46 -13.53 12.18 -1.79
N SER A 47 -12.35 12.06 -2.42
CA SER A 47 -11.94 10.83 -3.09
C SER A 47 -11.77 9.68 -2.08
N ALA A 48 -11.15 9.94 -0.93
CA ALA A 48 -10.99 8.91 0.11
C ALA A 48 -12.33 8.45 0.71
N LEU A 49 -13.33 9.34 0.76
CA LEU A 49 -14.69 9.00 1.19
C LEU A 49 -15.39 8.13 0.14
N ASP A 50 -15.28 8.47 -1.14
CA ASP A 50 -15.88 7.68 -2.22
C ASP A 50 -15.33 6.25 -2.25
N ASP A 51 -14.02 6.08 -2.09
CA ASP A 51 -13.37 4.77 -1.93
C ASP A 51 -13.96 3.97 -0.76
N LEU A 52 -14.21 4.64 0.37
CA LEU A 52 -14.77 4.01 1.57
C LEU A 52 -16.21 3.56 1.35
N ILE A 53 -17.05 4.43 0.79
CA ILE A 53 -18.45 4.13 0.49
C ILE A 53 -18.52 3.00 -0.55
N SER A 54 -17.70 3.06 -1.59
CA SER A 54 -17.59 2.03 -2.63
C SER A 54 -17.22 0.66 -2.04
N CYS A 55 -16.35 0.62 -1.03
CA CYS A 55 -16.02 -0.61 -0.34
C CYS A 55 -17.20 -1.19 0.47
N PHE A 56 -17.95 -0.35 1.18
CA PHE A 56 -19.12 -0.79 1.95
C PHE A 56 -20.35 -1.07 1.10
N ALA A 57 -20.40 -0.52 -0.12
CA ALA A 57 -21.47 -0.80 -1.05
C ALA A 57 -21.54 -2.30 -1.37
N ILE A 58 -22.75 -2.79 -1.63
CA ILE A 58 -23.02 -4.21 -1.92
C ILE A 58 -22.14 -4.72 -3.06
N GLY A 59 -21.94 -3.92 -4.11
CA GLY A 59 -21.08 -4.29 -5.24
C GLY A 59 -19.62 -4.55 -4.86
N GLY A 60 -19.06 -3.73 -3.97
CA GLY A 60 -17.69 -3.90 -3.46
C GLY A 60 -17.55 -5.19 -2.62
N GLN A 61 -18.51 -5.41 -1.73
CA GLN A 61 -18.54 -6.59 -0.86
C GLN A 61 -18.73 -7.90 -1.64
N VAL A 62 -19.62 -7.93 -2.64
CA VAL A 62 -19.85 -9.11 -3.50
C VAL A 62 -18.58 -9.45 -4.29
N LYS A 63 -17.90 -8.45 -4.86
CA LYS A 63 -16.64 -8.65 -5.59
C LYS A 63 -15.54 -9.21 -4.68
N HIS A 64 -15.44 -8.70 -3.46
CA HIS A 64 -14.47 -9.19 -2.48
C HIS A 64 -14.77 -10.64 -2.08
N TYR A 65 -16.04 -10.95 -1.82
CA TYR A 65 -16.48 -12.31 -1.49
C TYR A 65 -16.20 -13.29 -2.63
N TYR A 66 -16.46 -12.90 -3.89
CA TYR A 66 -16.15 -13.74 -5.04
C TYR A 66 -14.65 -14.05 -5.17
N ARG A 67 -13.77 -13.07 -4.92
CA ARG A 67 -12.32 -13.24 -5.08
C ARG A 67 -11.66 -13.96 -3.89
N TYR A 68 -12.07 -13.64 -2.66
CA TYR A 68 -11.37 -14.07 -1.45
C TYR A 68 -12.21 -14.97 -0.53
N GLY A 69 -13.50 -15.20 -0.83
CA GLY A 69 -14.40 -16.06 -0.05
C GLY A 69 -14.91 -15.45 1.26
N SER A 70 -14.63 -14.17 1.53
CA SER A 70 -15.01 -13.49 2.76
C SER A 70 -15.47 -12.05 2.50
N TYR A 71 -16.26 -11.49 3.42
CA TYR A 71 -16.58 -10.07 3.42
C TYR A 71 -15.38 -9.26 3.93
N THR A 72 -15.20 -8.06 3.41
CA THR A 72 -14.12 -7.16 3.85
C THR A 72 -14.61 -6.17 4.88
N THR A 73 -13.79 -5.91 5.90
CA THR A 73 -14.04 -4.88 6.92
C THR A 73 -13.74 -3.46 6.43
N CYS A 74 -13.27 -3.30 5.19
CA CYS A 74 -12.90 -2.01 4.59
C CYS A 74 -11.87 -1.20 5.42
N GLU A 75 -11.05 -1.88 6.22
CA GLU A 75 -10.11 -1.22 7.15
C GLU A 75 -9.07 -0.35 6.41
N ARG A 76 -8.64 -0.80 5.24
CA ARG A 76 -7.70 -0.05 4.38
C ARG A 76 -8.32 1.27 3.90
N GLN A 77 -9.53 1.23 3.33
CA GLN A 77 -10.22 2.43 2.86
C GLN A 77 -10.57 3.34 4.04
N ARG A 78 -10.93 2.76 5.19
CA ARG A 78 -11.23 3.52 6.41
C ARG A 78 -10.01 4.26 6.92
N SER A 79 -8.85 3.60 6.98
CA SER A 79 -7.59 4.24 7.38
C SER A 79 -7.16 5.32 6.38
N LYS A 80 -7.39 5.13 5.07
CA LYS A 80 -7.22 6.18 4.04
C LYS A 80 -8.03 7.43 4.37
N PHE A 81 -9.32 7.24 4.66
CA PHE A 81 -10.25 8.32 4.92
C PHE A 81 -9.85 9.11 6.17
N TRP A 82 -9.53 8.43 7.27
CA TRP A 82 -9.05 9.09 8.49
C TRP A 82 -7.72 9.81 8.29
N PHE A 83 -6.83 9.25 7.48
CA PHE A 83 -5.57 9.90 7.13
C PHE A 83 -5.81 11.17 6.28
N ALA A 84 -6.71 11.08 5.29
CA ALA A 84 -7.10 12.21 4.45
C ALA A 84 -7.78 13.33 5.25
N LEU A 85 -8.66 13.00 6.19
CA LEU A 85 -9.27 13.99 7.08
C LEU A 85 -8.25 14.77 7.91
N LYS A 86 -7.12 14.12 8.26
CA LYS A 86 -6.09 14.72 9.11
C LYS A 86 -5.04 15.51 8.32
N ASN A 87 -4.64 15.04 7.14
CA ASN A 87 -3.49 15.58 6.40
C ASN A 87 -3.81 16.00 4.96
N GLY A 88 -5.00 15.70 4.46
CA GLY A 88 -5.41 15.94 3.08
C GLY A 88 -6.13 17.27 2.86
N THR A 89 -6.48 17.52 1.60
CA THR A 89 -7.29 18.65 1.16
C THR A 89 -8.73 18.20 0.92
N PHE A 90 -9.71 19.10 1.02
CA PHE A 90 -11.11 18.73 0.74
C PHE A 90 -11.33 18.43 -0.73
N PHE A 91 -10.81 19.29 -1.61
CA PHE A 91 -10.90 19.16 -3.06
C PHE A 91 -9.51 19.06 -3.67
N ASN A 92 -9.43 18.46 -4.86
CA ASN A 92 -8.23 18.49 -5.68
C ASN A 92 -8.13 19.89 -6.30
N ASN A 93 -7.42 20.81 -5.66
CA ASN A 93 -7.11 22.08 -6.29
C ASN A 93 -5.79 21.89 -7.05
N GLU A 94 -5.81 22.02 -8.38
CA GLU A 94 -4.60 21.99 -9.21
C GLU A 94 -3.62 23.12 -8.83
N GLU A 95 -4.13 24.21 -8.25
CA GLU A 95 -3.35 25.41 -7.90
C GLU A 95 -2.40 25.18 -6.70
N ASP A 96 -2.65 24.17 -5.86
CA ASP A 96 -1.86 23.90 -4.66
C ASP A 96 -0.45 23.36 -4.99
N GLU A 97 -0.18 22.88 -6.21
CA GLU A 97 1.17 22.39 -6.60
C GLU A 97 2.25 23.49 -6.65
N THR A 98 1.85 24.77 -6.72
CA THR A 98 2.77 25.87 -7.04
C THR A 98 3.34 26.61 -5.84
N ASN A 99 2.80 26.41 -4.62
CA ASN A 99 3.28 27.08 -3.41
C ASN A 99 4.42 26.32 -2.73
N PHE A 100 5.60 26.33 -3.34
CA PHE A 100 6.81 25.67 -2.81
C PHE A 100 7.32 26.26 -1.48
N ASN A 101 6.85 27.46 -1.09
CA ASN A 101 7.41 28.23 0.02
C ASN A 101 6.74 27.96 1.39
N ASP A 102 5.64 27.18 1.45
CA ASP A 102 5.01 26.81 2.72
C ASP A 102 5.62 25.52 3.31
N ILE A 103 6.39 25.68 4.38
CA ILE A 103 7.03 24.59 5.11
C ILE A 103 5.98 23.58 5.61
N GLY A 104 4.79 24.06 6.03
CA GLY A 104 3.73 23.19 6.55
C GLY A 104 3.14 22.28 5.47
N GLU A 105 3.06 22.76 4.24
CA GLU A 105 2.57 21.99 3.11
C GLU A 105 3.58 20.92 2.66
N LEU A 106 4.87 21.26 2.63
CA LEU A 106 5.94 20.30 2.36
C LEU A 106 5.92 19.13 3.36
N GLU A 107 5.67 19.39 4.64
CA GLU A 107 5.53 18.34 5.64
C GLU A 107 4.31 17.45 5.42
N LYS A 108 3.16 18.04 5.03
CA LYS A 108 1.96 17.27 4.69
C LYS A 108 2.23 16.36 3.50
N ARG A 109 2.86 16.88 2.44
CA ARG A 109 3.22 16.09 1.25
C ARG A 109 4.13 14.92 1.60
N LYS A 110 5.16 15.13 2.43
CA LYS A 110 6.02 14.05 2.93
C LYS A 110 5.23 12.99 3.70
N LYS A 111 4.33 13.40 4.60
CA LYS A 111 3.47 12.46 5.34
C LYS A 111 2.57 11.64 4.43
N VAL A 112 2.03 12.23 3.36
CA VAL A 112 1.21 11.51 2.36
C VAL A 112 2.07 10.49 1.62
N GLN A 113 3.26 10.86 1.16
CA GLN A 113 4.18 9.93 0.50
C GLN A 113 4.58 8.77 1.42
N GLU A 114 4.93 9.07 2.68
CA GLU A 114 5.24 8.06 3.69
C GLU A 114 4.07 7.11 3.95
N PHE A 115 2.84 7.62 3.96
CA PHE A 115 1.64 6.79 4.12
C PHE A 115 1.49 5.76 2.99
N TYR A 116 1.58 6.19 1.73
CA TYR A 116 1.48 5.27 0.59
C TYR A 116 2.66 4.31 0.50
N LYS A 117 3.86 4.76 0.89
CA LYS A 117 5.04 3.91 0.99
C LYS A 117 4.86 2.81 2.03
N ASN A 118 4.38 3.14 3.22
CA ASN A 118 4.14 2.17 4.27
C ASN A 118 3.11 1.12 3.83
N TRP A 119 2.04 1.54 3.17
CA TRP A 119 1.07 0.62 2.57
C TRP A 119 1.66 -0.29 1.51
N LEU A 120 2.51 0.23 0.63
CA LEU A 120 3.17 -0.58 -0.38
C LEU A 120 4.10 -1.62 0.29
N LEU A 121 4.81 -1.22 1.34
CA LEU A 121 5.63 -2.14 2.13
C LEU A 121 4.78 -3.23 2.81
N GLU A 122 3.63 -2.88 3.39
CA GLU A 122 2.70 -3.85 3.97
C GLU A 122 2.15 -4.84 2.92
N ASP A 123 1.84 -4.35 1.71
CA ASP A 123 1.37 -5.21 0.62
C ASP A 123 2.47 -6.15 0.13
N LYS A 124 3.70 -5.66 0.00
CA LYS A 124 4.86 -6.48 -0.35
C LYS A 124 5.20 -7.50 0.74
N ALA A 125 5.06 -7.12 2.01
CA ALA A 125 5.28 -8.01 3.14
C ALA A 125 4.33 -9.22 3.14
N LYS A 126 3.09 -9.04 2.66
CA LYS A 126 2.10 -10.13 2.53
C LYS A 126 2.45 -11.14 1.42
N GLY A 127 3.40 -10.82 0.55
CA GLY A 127 3.85 -11.65 -0.55
C GLY A 127 3.32 -11.19 -1.91
N SER A 128 4.17 -11.26 -2.93
CA SER A 128 3.81 -11.00 -4.32
C SER A 128 3.49 -12.30 -5.04
N SER A 129 2.60 -12.27 -6.03
CA SER A 129 2.44 -13.40 -6.96
C SER A 129 3.72 -13.73 -7.72
N GLU A 130 4.65 -12.78 -7.81
CA GLU A 130 5.99 -13.00 -8.38
C GLU A 130 6.84 -13.94 -7.52
N ASP A 131 6.64 -13.97 -6.20
CA ASP A 131 7.40 -14.82 -5.30
C ASP A 131 7.13 -16.32 -5.58
N VAL A 132 5.90 -16.66 -5.98
CA VAL A 132 5.52 -18.03 -6.38
C VAL A 132 6.34 -18.53 -7.58
N TRP A 133 6.78 -17.62 -8.47
CA TRP A 133 7.60 -18.01 -9.61
C TRP A 133 9.05 -18.29 -9.21
N ASN A 134 9.56 -17.63 -8.16
CA ASN A 134 10.90 -17.86 -7.64
C ASN A 134 11.03 -19.21 -6.92
N GLU A 135 9.93 -19.72 -6.35
CA GLU A 135 9.91 -21.09 -5.79
C GLU A 135 10.13 -22.17 -6.87
N ARG A 136 9.80 -21.87 -8.14
CA ARG A 136 9.90 -22.83 -9.24
C ARG A 136 11.35 -22.98 -9.71
N ARG A 137 12.08 -23.92 -9.10
CA ARG A 137 13.47 -24.24 -9.48
C ARG A 137 13.64 -24.98 -10.81
N LYS A 138 12.61 -25.65 -11.32
CA LYS A 138 12.66 -26.43 -12.57
C LYS A 138 11.40 -26.23 -13.40
N PRO A 139 11.51 -26.16 -14.74
CA PRO A 139 10.34 -26.08 -15.62
C PRO A 139 9.50 -27.36 -15.52
N LEU A 140 8.17 -27.20 -15.59
CA LEU A 140 7.24 -28.32 -15.68
C LEU A 140 7.32 -28.93 -17.08
N ASN A 141 7.47 -30.27 -17.14
CA ASN A 141 7.39 -30.98 -18.41
C ASN A 141 5.90 -31.27 -18.70
N SER A 142 5.40 -30.80 -19.84
CA SER A 142 3.99 -30.93 -20.27
C SER A 142 2.95 -30.32 -19.32
N PRO A 143 2.95 -28.99 -19.11
CA PRO A 143 2.07 -28.32 -18.13
C PRO A 143 0.57 -28.34 -18.48
N PHE A 144 0.23 -28.51 -19.76
CA PHE A 144 -1.14 -28.63 -20.23
C PHE A 144 -1.33 -30.04 -20.80
N LYS A 145 -2.39 -30.73 -20.41
CA LYS A 145 -2.80 -31.97 -21.08
C LYS A 145 -3.54 -31.59 -22.36
N GLU A 146 -3.03 -32.06 -23.50
CA GLU A 146 -3.82 -32.21 -24.72
C GLU A 146 -4.75 -33.44 -24.60
#